data_AF-A0A2H0L8E1-F1
#
_entry.id   AF-A0A2H0L8E1-F1
#
_cell.length_a   1.000
_cell.length_b   1.000
_cell.length_c   1.000
_cell.angle_alpha   90.00
_cell.angle_beta   90.00
_cell.angle_gamma   90.00
#
_symmetry.space_group_name_H-M   'P 1'
#
loop_
_entity.id
_entity.type
_entity.pdbx_description
1 polymer ?
#
loop_
_entity_poly.entity_id
_entity_poly.type
_entity_poly.pdbx_seq_one_letter_code
_entity_poly.pdbx_strand_id
1 'polypeptide(L)' 'MYDPTLPSMSSLGYKELGQYLDGELELQEALTLFKRNTRRYAKRQLTWFRRYSELF' A
#
# COMPACT_ATOMS: atom_id res chain seq x y z
N MET A 1 -22.24 0.88 2.09
CA MET A 1 -21.70 1.98 2.90
C MET A 1 -20.20 1.73 3.03
N TYR A 2 -19.41 2.38 2.18
CA TYR A 2 -17.96 2.19 2.06
C TYR A 2 -17.33 3.44 2.72
N ASP A 3 -16.73 3.30 3.90
CA ASP A 3 -16.08 4.43 4.59
C ASP A 3 -14.56 4.37 4.35
N PRO A 4 -14.01 5.21 3.45
CA PRO A 4 -12.60 5.19 3.07
C PRO A 4 -11.64 5.55 4.21
N THR A 5 -12.13 5.98 5.37
CA THR A 5 -11.30 6.35 6.52
C THR A 5 -10.93 5.17 7.42
N LEU A 6 -11.48 3.98 7.18
CA LEU A 6 -11.20 2.79 8.00
C LEU A 6 -9.71 2.37 7.91
N PRO A 7 -9.07 1.97 9.02
CA PRO A 7 -7.69 1.48 9.02
C PRO A 7 -7.49 0.26 8.09
N SER A 8 -8.52 -0.57 7.93
CA SER A 8 -8.55 -1.69 6.99
C SER A 8 -8.54 -1.24 5.53
N MET A 9 -9.09 -0.07 5.20
CA MET A 9 -9.01 0.54 3.87
C MET A 9 -7.69 1.28 3.62
N SER A 10 -6.89 1.48 4.68
CA SER A 10 -5.50 1.94 4.57
C SER A 10 -4.54 0.82 4.14
N SER A 11 -5.05 -0.41 3.99
CA SER A 11 -4.25 -1.55 3.57
C SER A 11 -3.78 -1.37 2.12
N LEU A 12 -2.51 -1.70 1.92
CA LEU A 12 -1.78 -1.53 0.68
C LEU A 12 -2.55 -2.20 -0.49
N GLY A 13 -3.02 -1.41 -1.46
CA GLY A 13 -3.81 -1.88 -2.61
C GLY A 13 -5.25 -1.39 -2.65
N TYR A 14 -5.92 -1.25 -1.51
CA TYR A 14 -7.32 -0.79 -1.48
C TYR A 14 -7.46 0.69 -1.85
N LYS A 15 -6.43 1.49 -1.56
CA LYS A 15 -6.41 2.91 -1.90
C LYS A 15 -6.25 3.13 -3.40
N GLU A 16 -5.32 2.42 -4.03
CA GLU A 16 -5.06 2.56 -5.47
C GLU A 16 -6.18 1.98 -6.33
N LEU A 17 -6.76 0.83 -5.92
CA LEU A 17 -7.95 0.29 -6.61
C LEU A 17 -9.20 1.14 -6.36
N GLY A 18 -9.38 1.68 -5.16
CA GLY A 18 -10.50 2.58 -4.85
C GLY A 18 -10.50 3.81 -5.78
N GLN A 19 -9.35 4.45 -5.98
CA GLN A 19 -9.22 5.58 -6.88
C GLN A 19 -9.46 5.23 -8.36
N TYR A 20 -9.13 4.02 -8.79
CA TYR A 20 -9.50 3.54 -10.13
C TYR A 20 -11.03 3.33 -10.25
N LEU A 21 -11.66 2.74 -9.24
CA LEU A 21 -13.11 2.51 -9.22
C LEU A 21 -13.91 3.83 -9.14
N ASP A 22 -13.36 4.86 -8.51
CA ASP A 22 -13.94 6.21 -8.44
C ASP A 22 -13.64 7.05 -9.71
N GLY A 23 -12.86 6.52 -10.66
CA GLY A 23 -12.51 7.19 -11.92
C GLY A 23 -11.45 8.28 -11.79
N GLU A 24 -10.78 8.40 -10.64
CA GLU A 24 -9.73 9.39 -10.39
C GLU A 24 -8.37 9.01 -10.99
N LEU A 25 -8.15 7.73 -11.26
CA LEU A 25 -6.88 7.18 -11.77
C LEU A 25 -7.12 6.19 -12.90
N GLU A 26 -6.26 6.19 -13.91
CA GLU A 26 -6.28 5.13 -14.92
C GLU A 26 -5.74 3.82 -14.34
N LEU A 27 -6.22 2.67 -14.84
CA LEU A 27 -5.80 1.34 -14.37
C LEU A 27 -4.27 1.17 -14.38
N GLN A 28 -3.61 1.69 -15.41
CA GLN A 28 -2.15 1.60 -15.56
C GLN A 28 -1.41 2.41 -14.48
N GLU A 29 -1.93 3.58 -14.13
CA GLU A 29 -1.38 4.43 -13.09
C GLU A 29 -1.58 3.80 -11.71
N ALA A 30 -2.79 3.29 -11.44
CA ALA A 30 -3.09 2.53 -10.23
C ALA A 30 -2.15 1.32 -10.05
N LEU A 31 -1.92 0.54 -11.12
CA LEU A 31 -0.98 -0.59 -11.11
C LEU A 31 0.47 -0.16 -10.84
N THR A 32 0.89 0.96 -11.42
CA THR A 32 2.24 1.51 -11.21
C THR A 32 2.43 1.96 -9.77
N LEU A 33 1.43 2.68 -9.22
CA LEU A 33 1.41 3.12 -7.83
C LEU A 33 1.43 1.94 -6.87
N PHE A 34 0.60 0.91 -7.14
CA PHE A 34 0.55 -0.31 -6.35
C PHE A 34 1.92 -1.00 -6.29
N LYS A 35 2.54 -1.29 -7.45
CA LYS A 35 3.88 -1.91 -7.52
C LYS A 35 4.94 -1.11 -6.77
N ARG A 36 4.89 0.23 -6.86
CA ARG A 36 5.82 1.12 -6.13
C ARG A 36 5.62 1.03 -4.63
N ASN A 37 4.38 1.10 -4.17
CA ASN A 37 4.05 1.12 -2.75
C ASN A 37 4.33 -0.24 -2.10
N THR A 38 4.10 -1.36 -2.81
CA THR A 38 4.50 -2.70 -2.37
C THR A 38 6.00 -2.84 -2.16
N ARG A 39 6.83 -2.34 -3.07
CA ARG A 39 8.30 -2.34 -2.90
C ARG A 39 8.74 -1.51 -1.69
N ARG A 40 8.14 -0.33 -1.49
CA ARG A 40 8.42 0.52 -0.31
C ARG A 40 8.01 -0.17 0.99
N TYR A 41 6.86 -0.85 1.00
CA TYR A 41 6.41 -1.61 2.15
C TYR A 41 7.36 -2.76 2.48
N ALA A 42 7.74 -3.57 1.48
CA ALA A 42 8.73 -4.64 1.66
C ALA A 42 10.08 -4.11 2.17
N LYS A 43 10.57 -2.97 1.65
CA LYS A 43 11.79 -2.33 2.16
C LYS A 43 11.67 -1.95 3.64
N ARG A 44 10.53 -1.37 4.04
CA ARG A 44 10.27 -1.05 5.46
C ARG A 44 10.25 -2.30 6.32
N GLN A 45 9.60 -3.38 5.86
CA GLN A 45 9.61 -4.67 6.56
C GLN A 45 11.05 -5.18 6.77
N LEU A 46 11.89 -5.13 5.73
CA LEU A 46 13.31 -5.49 5.85
C LEU A 46 14.07 -4.60 6.85
N THR A 47 13.82 -3.29 6.88
CA THR A 47 14.41 -2.39 7.87
C THR A 47 13.98 -2.77 9.30
N TRP A 48 12.70 -3.07 9.50
CA TRP A 48 12.21 -3.56 10.79
C TRP A 48 12.89 -4.88 11.17
N PHE A 49 12.93 -5.88 10.28
CA PHE A 49 13.57 -7.16 10.55
C PHE A 49 15.06 -7.02 10.90
N ARG A 50 15.80 -6.14 10.21
CA ARG A 50 17.21 -5.85 10.56
C ARG A 50 17.36 -5.26 11.95
N ARG A 51 16.49 -4.32 12.34
CA ARG A 51 16.50 -3.75 13.69
C ARG A 51 16.17 -4.81 14.76
N TYR A 52 15.29 -5.75 14.45
CA TYR A 52 14.97 -6.86 15.37
C TYR A 52 16.08 -7.91 15.41
N SER A 53 16.86 -8.13 14.35
CA SER A 53 17.98 -9.08 14.39
C SER A 53 19.18 -8.57 15.19
N GLU A 54 19.24 -7.28 15.54
CA GLU A 54 20.25 -6.73 16.47
C GLU A 54 19.83 -6.87 17.95
N LEU A 55 18.58 -7.29 18.21
CA LEU A 55 18.02 -7.51 19.55
C LEU A 55 18.07 -8.97 20.01
N PHE A 56 18.56 -9.88 19.16
CA PHE A 56 18.80 -11.30 19.45
C PHE A 56 20.27 -11.63 19.19
#